data_AF-A0A157R366-F1
#
_entry.id   AF-A0A157R366-F1
#
_cell.length_a   1.000
_cell.length_b   1.000
_cell.length_c   1.000
_cell.angle_alpha   90.00
_cell.angle_beta   90.00
_cell.angle_gamma   90.00
#
_symmetry.space_group_name_H-M   'P 1'
#
loop_
_entity.id
_entity.type
_entity.pdbx_description
1 polymer ?
#
loop_
_entity_poly.entity_id
_entity_poly.type
_entity_poly.pdbx_seq_one_letter_code
_entity_poly.pdbx_strand_id
1 'polypeptide(L)' 'MMARHHFRPGELAQWLEKIARQEAATQVPPDAIEALILLRCLTRAADGTLSITEKGKLALHMEAAKQQGV' A
#
# COMPACT_ATOMS: atom_id res chain seq x y z
N MET A 1 11.60 18.32 6.20
CA MET A 1 11.74 18.25 4.73
C MET A 1 11.33 16.85 4.33
N MET A 2 10.13 16.66 3.76
CA MET A 2 9.69 15.32 3.35
C MET A 2 10.34 14.97 2.02
N ALA A 3 11.15 13.92 2.01
CA ALA A 3 11.69 13.36 0.79
C ALA A 3 10.50 12.92 -0.06
N ARG A 4 10.32 13.54 -1.24
CA ARG A 4 9.40 13.01 -2.25
C ARG A 4 10.06 11.76 -2.81
N HIS A 5 9.88 10.63 -2.14
CA HIS A 5 10.30 9.35 -2.68
C HIS A 5 9.55 9.14 -4.00
N HIS A 6 10.29 9.11 -5.10
CA HIS A 6 9.73 8.75 -6.40
C HIS A 6 9.49 7.24 -6.38
N PHE A 7 8.24 6.82 -6.16
CA PHE A 7 7.86 5.42 -6.29
C PHE A 7 7.92 5.01 -7.76
N ARG A 8 8.52 3.85 -8.03
CA ARG A 8 8.48 3.25 -9.36
C ARG A 8 7.06 2.75 -9.67
N PRO A 9 6.68 2.65 -10.96
CA PRO A 9 5.41 2.04 -11.34
C PRO A 9 5.28 0.65 -10.72
N GLY A 10 4.14 0.38 -10.07
CA GLY A 10 3.87 -0.90 -9.38
C GLY A 10 4.50 -1.05 -8.01
N GLU A 11 5.40 -0.17 -7.58
CA GLU A 11 6.08 -0.27 -6.28
C GLU A 11 5.10 -0.10 -5.10
N LEU A 12 4.16 0.86 -5.20
CA LEU A 12 3.11 1.03 -4.19
C LEU A 12 2.18 -0.18 -4.09
N ALA A 13 1.94 -0.89 -5.20
CA ALA A 13 1.12 -2.10 -5.19
C ALA A 13 1.82 -3.25 -4.46
N GLN A 14 3.14 -3.41 -4.66
CA GLN A 14 3.96 -4.38 -3.94
C GLN A 14 3.99 -4.09 -2.43
N TRP A 15 4.09 -2.81 -2.05
CA TRP A 15 4.02 -2.43 -0.64
C TRP A 15 2.65 -2.71 -0.03
N LEU A 16 1.58 -2.41 -0.76
CA LEU A 16 0.22 -2.72 -0.33
C LEU A 16 0.01 -4.24 -0.17
N GLU A 17 0.60 -5.06 -1.05
CA GLU A 17 0.52 -6.52 -0.98
C GLU A 17 1.26 -7.06 0.25
N LYS A 18 2.45 -6.55 0.54
CA LYS A 18 3.20 -6.91 1.76
C LYS A 18 2.44 -6.58 3.03
N ILE A 19 1.79 -5.41 3.06
CA ILE A 19 0.92 -5.02 4.19
C ILE A 19 -0.27 -5.98 4.30
N ALA A 20 -0.87 -6.37 3.16
CA ALA A 20 -2.02 -7.29 3.15
C ALA A 20 -1.67 -8.69 3.65
N ARG A 21 -0.46 -9.16 3.36
CA ARG A 21 0.06 -10.44 3.85
C ARG A 21 0.55 -10.40 5.29
N GLN A 22 0.54 -9.21 5.92
CA GLN A 22 1.10 -8.99 7.25
C GLN A 22 2.58 -9.41 7.35
N GLU A 23 3.31 -9.41 6.23
CA GLU A 23 4.72 -9.85 6.11
C GLU A 23 5.70 -8.80 6.65
N ALA A 24 5.43 -8.30 7.85
CA ALA A 24 6.13 -7.22 8.55
C ALA A 24 5.87 -5.81 7.96
N ALA A 25 4.81 -5.16 8.46
CA ALA A 25 4.59 -3.71 8.32
C ALA A 25 5.82 -2.88 8.75
N THR A 26 6.70 -3.44 9.58
CA THR A 26 7.98 -2.88 10.03
C THR A 26 9.01 -2.66 8.91
N GLN A 27 8.86 -3.33 7.76
CA GLN A 27 9.76 -3.19 6.62
C GLN A 27 9.24 -2.23 5.54
N VAL A 28 8.06 -1.65 5.73
CA VAL A 28 7.47 -0.73 4.75
C VAL A 28 7.98 0.69 5.02
N PRO A 29 8.54 1.38 4.00
CA PRO A 29 8.99 2.76 4.17
C PRO A 29 7.84 3.67 4.65
N PRO A 30 8.09 4.60 5.59
CA PRO A 30 7.08 5.55 6.05
C PRO A 30 6.42 6.33 4.91
N ASP A 31 7.21 6.72 3.90
CA ASP A 31 6.74 7.43 2.72
C ASP A 31 5.73 6.59 1.90
N ALA A 32 5.91 5.27 1.84
CA ALA A 32 4.99 4.36 1.15
C ALA A 32 3.68 4.23 1.93
N ILE A 33 3.74 4.19 3.26
CA ILE A 33 2.55 4.19 4.13
C ILE A 33 1.77 5.48 3.93
N GLU A 34 2.42 6.64 3.99
CA GLU A 34 1.81 7.94 3.74
C GLU A 34 1.18 8.03 2.35
N ALA A 35 1.90 7.61 1.31
CA ALA A 35 1.35 7.58 -0.05
C ALA A 35 0.12 6.67 -0.17
N LEU A 36 0.13 5.50 0.45
CA LEU A 36 -1.00 4.57 0.44
C LEU A 36 -2.20 5.08 1.26
N ILE A 37 -1.96 5.83 2.34
CA ILE A 37 -3.01 6.53 3.09
C ILE A 37 -3.61 7.66 2.25
N LEU A 38 -2.78 8.49 1.60
CA LEU A 38 -3.22 9.56 0.70
C LEU A 38 -4.06 9.02 -0.47
N LEU A 39 -3.66 7.88 -1.02
CA LEU A 39 -4.41 7.16 -2.05
C LEU A 39 -5.64 6.42 -1.51
N ARG A 40 -5.91 6.50 -0.20
CA ARG A 40 -7.01 5.83 0.50
C ARG A 40 -7.00 4.31 0.38
N CYS A 41 -5.83 3.71 0.11
CA CYS A 41 -5.64 2.26 0.10
C CYS A 41 -5.42 1.72 1.53
N LEU A 42 -4.90 2.56 2.42
CA LEU A 42 -4.76 2.28 3.84
C LEU A 42 -5.53 3.31 4.68
N THR A 43 -5.89 2.89 5.89
CA THR A 43 -6.32 3.78 6.96
C THR A 43 -5.49 3.51 8.20
N ARG A 44 -5.21 4.57 8.96
CA ARG A 44 -4.59 4.45 10.29
C ARG A 44 -5.71 4.54 11.32
N ALA A 45 -5.91 3.47 12.08
CA ALA A 45 -6.85 3.45 13.18
C ALA A 45 -6.33 4.28 14.36
N ALA A 46 -7.21 4.61 15.30
CA ALA A 46 -6.91 5.49 16.43
C ALA A 46 -5.84 4.93 17.38
N ASP A 47 -5.66 3.61 17.37
CA ASP A 47 -4.62 2.86 18.09
C ASP A 47 -3.26 2.86 17.36
N GLY A 48 -3.17 3.47 16.17
CA GLY A 48 -1.98 3.47 15.33
C GLY A 48 -1.86 2.26 14.40
N THR A 49 -2.81 1.32 14.43
CA THR A 49 -2.82 0.15 13.56
C THR A 49 -3.15 0.54 12.12
N LEU A 50 -2.40 -0.02 11.17
CA LEU A 50 -2.71 0.14 9.74
C LEU A 50 -3.73 -0.92 9.33
N SER A 51 -4.82 -0.48 8.70
CA SER A 51 -5.84 -1.36 8.13
C SER A 51 -6.04 -1.07 6.65
N ILE A 52 -6.22 -2.13 5.87
CA ILE A 52 -6.45 -2.01 4.43
C ILE A 52 -7.93 -1.67 4.20
N THR A 53 -8.18 -0.62 3.42
CA THR A 53 -9.53 -0.21 3.06
C THR A 53 -10.10 -1.11 1.96
N GLU A 54 -11.41 -1.07 1.74
CA GLU A 54 -12.04 -1.74 0.58
C GLU A 54 -11.42 -1.30 -0.75
N LYS A 55 -11.05 -0.01 -0.87
CA LYS A 55 -10.32 0.50 -2.05
C LYS A 55 -8.94 -0.12 -2.18
N GLY A 56 -8.22 -0.31 -1.07
CA GLY A 56 -6.92 -0.98 -1.07
C GLY A 56 -7.03 -2.43 -1.55
N LYS A 57 -8.05 -3.17 -1.07
CA LYS A 57 -8.35 -4.53 -1.55
C LYS A 57 -8.65 -4.56 -3.04
N LEU A 58 -9.50 -3.64 -3.53
CA LEU A 58 -9.78 -3.53 -4.96
C LEU A 58 -8.52 -3.23 -5.78
N ALA A 59 -7.66 -2.32 -5.32
CA ALA A 59 -6.40 -2.00 -5.99
C ALA A 59 -5.47 -3.23 -6.06
N LEU A 60 -5.42 -4.07 -5.01
CA LEU A 60 -4.68 -5.33 -5.02
C LEU A 60 -5.23 -6.31 -6.05
N HIS A 61 -6.55 -6.47 -6.11
CA HIS A 61 -7.18 -7.35 -7.09
C HIS A 61 -6.95 -6.88 -8.53
N MET A 62 -7.04 -5.57 -8.78
CA MET A 62 -6.79 -4.99 -10.11
C MET A 62 -5.34 -5.18 -10.54
N GLU A 63 -4.37 -4.99 -9.63
CA GLU A 63 -2.96 -5.15 -10.00
C GLU A 63 -2.56 -6.62 -10.10
N ALA A 64 -3.20 -7.52 -9.35
CA ALA A 64 -3.08 -8.96 -9.56
C ALA A 64 -3.63 -9.37 -10.94
N ALA A 65 -4.77 -8.81 -11.37
CA ALA A 65 -5.35 -9.08 -12.69
C ALA A 65 -4.48 -8.53 -13.83
N LYS A 66 -3.93 -7.33 -13.68
CA LYS A 66 -3.04 -6.70 -14.67
C LYS A 66 -1.72 -7.47 -14.86
N GLN A 67 -1.19 -8.08 -13.81
CA GLN A 67 0.00 -8.92 -13.88
C GLN A 67 -0.26 -10.31 -14.48
N GLN A 68 -1.54 -10.72 -14.55
CA GLN A 68 -1.97 -12.02 -15.08
C GLN A 68 -2.36 -12.00 -16.56
N GLY A 69 -2.23 -10.86 -17.26
CA GLY A 69 -2.28 -10.79 -18.71
C GLY A 69 -3.53 -11.41 -19.34
N VAL A 70 -4.68 -10.76 -19.17
CA VAL A 70 -5.83 -10.89 -20.09
C VAL A 70 -5.97 -9.60 -20.88
#